data_AF-A0A2G9RWR7-F1
#
_entry.id   AF-A0A2G9RWR7-F1
#
_cell.length_a   1.000
_cell.length_b   1.000
_cell.length_c   1.000
_cell.angle_alpha   90.00
_cell.angle_beta   90.00
_cell.angle_gamma   90.00
#
_symmetry.space_group_name_H-M   'P 1'
#
loop_
_entity.id
_entity.type
_entity.pdbx_description
1 polymer ?
#
loop_
_entity_poly.entity_id
_entity_poly.type
_entity_poly.pdbx_seq_one_letter_code
_entity_poly.pdbx_strand_id
1 'polypeptide(L)'
;MSSAGPEGRQAMRECDGLIDSLVHYVRKSIADYKPDDRATENCVCILHNLSYQLESELPARYSKFFYVQNRNEAPSDTNVGCFGGRSRKVKEQWGDTPVPEEISNPRGVEWLWNSIVVRMYLSLIAKSTRNYTQEASLGSLQNLTAATELMPDLVRTLPDSVPESNIANDTTASLCYVLNSLISSNSQNARLLLQNGGIRKLINLSSRDGAMGSKAGKAASLVLYNMWSHQELHSAYKKATFKKGDFVNPKTSKAYHSL
;
A
#
# COMPACT_ATOMS: atom_id res chain seq x y z
N MET A 1 21.15 -2.32 7.95
CA MET A 1 20.45 -3.38 8.70
C MET A 1 20.30 -2.90 10.14
N SER A 2 19.14 -2.36 10.54
CA SER A 2 18.88 -2.16 11.97
C SER A 2 18.33 -3.47 12.50
N SER A 3 19.22 -4.23 13.14
CA SER A 3 19.02 -5.58 13.66
C SER A 3 18.53 -5.56 15.10
N ALA A 4 17.70 -4.58 15.47
CA ALA A 4 17.14 -4.53 16.81
C ALA A 4 16.11 -5.68 16.95
N GLY A 5 16.32 -6.55 17.94
CA GLY A 5 15.32 -7.51 18.40
C GLY A 5 14.03 -6.82 18.88
N PRO A 6 12.97 -7.58 19.20
CA PRO A 6 11.70 -7.01 19.66
C PRO A 6 11.87 -6.04 20.84
N GLU A 7 12.81 -6.31 21.75
CA GLU A 7 13.12 -5.44 22.90
C GLU A 7 13.68 -4.08 22.47
N GLY A 8 14.58 -4.08 21.47
CA GLY A 8 15.15 -2.84 20.95
C GLY A 8 14.11 -2.00 20.18
N ARG A 9 13.21 -2.66 19.44
CA ARG A 9 12.05 -1.99 18.81
C ARG A 9 11.15 -1.35 19.85
N GLN A 10 10.81 -2.09 20.90
CA GLN A 10 9.99 -1.60 21.98
C GLN A 10 10.62 -0.38 22.66
N ALA A 11 11.90 -0.48 23.06
CA ALA A 11 12.61 0.62 23.71
C ALA A 11 12.67 1.88 22.84
N MET A 12 12.89 1.74 21.52
CA MET A 12 12.88 2.89 20.60
C MET A 12 11.47 3.47 20.40
N ARG A 13 10.42 2.64 20.38
CA ARG A 13 9.02 3.11 20.29
C ARG A 13 8.57 3.86 21.54
N GLU A 14 9.08 3.47 22.70
CA GLU A 14 8.79 4.09 24.00
C GLU A 14 9.70 5.29 24.29
N CYS A 15 10.75 5.51 23.50
CA CYS A 15 11.65 6.63 23.68
C CYS A 15 10.98 7.95 23.26
N ASP A 16 10.70 8.80 24.25
CA ASP A 16 10.05 10.09 24.07
C ASP A 16 10.75 10.96 23.02
N GLY A 17 9.99 11.34 21.98
CA GLY A 17 10.45 12.24 20.93
C GLY A 17 11.38 11.61 19.89
N LEU A 18 11.78 10.34 20.02
CA LEU A 18 12.65 9.69 19.04
C LEU A 18 11.97 9.60 17.67
N ILE A 19 10.78 9.00 17.60
CA ILE A 19 10.05 8.82 16.34
C ILE A 19 9.71 10.19 15.73
N ASP A 20 9.24 11.13 16.55
CA ASP A 20 8.92 12.49 16.12
C ASP A 20 10.14 13.15 15.45
N SER A 21 11.30 13.07 16.08
CA SER A 21 12.55 13.64 15.55
C SER A 21 12.97 13.01 14.23
N LEU A 22 12.88 11.67 14.12
CA LEU A 22 13.19 10.95 12.88
C LEU A 22 12.26 11.39 11.73
N VAL A 23 10.96 11.45 11.99
CA VAL A 23 9.96 11.86 10.98
C VAL A 23 10.17 13.32 10.59
N HIS A 24 10.40 14.22 11.55
CA HIS A 24 10.65 15.63 11.26
C HIS A 24 11.93 15.82 10.43
N TYR A 25 13.00 15.09 10.74
CA TYR A 25 14.24 15.15 9.98
C TYR A 25 14.02 14.74 8.52
N VAL A 26 13.44 13.55 8.28
CA VAL A 26 13.21 13.04 6.93
C VAL A 26 12.29 13.96 6.13
N ARG A 27 11.21 14.45 6.74
CA ARG A 27 10.29 15.40 6.09
C ARG A 27 11.00 16.69 5.69
N LYS A 28 11.89 17.21 6.54
CA LYS A 28 12.68 18.40 6.25
C LYS A 28 13.64 18.13 5.09
N SER A 29 14.35 17.00 5.08
CA SER A 29 15.26 16.64 3.99
C SER A 29 14.55 16.52 2.63
N ILE A 30 13.31 16.02 2.61
CA ILE A 30 12.48 15.99 1.41
C ILE A 30 12.10 17.41 0.97
N ALA A 31 11.64 18.26 1.90
CA ALA A 31 11.26 19.64 1.61
C ALA A 31 12.42 20.50 1.12
N ASP A 32 13.63 20.25 1.64
CA ASP A 32 14.87 20.91 1.23
C ASP A 32 15.46 20.35 -0.07
N TYR A 33 14.76 19.41 -0.74
CA TYR A 33 15.21 18.71 -1.95
C TYR A 33 16.57 17.99 -1.79
N LYS A 34 16.86 17.50 -0.58
CA LYS A 34 18.10 16.78 -0.23
C LYS A 34 17.80 15.44 0.46
N PRO A 35 17.02 14.52 -0.14
CA PRO A 35 16.64 13.27 0.51
C PRO A 35 17.77 12.22 0.62
N ASP A 36 18.92 12.47 -0.01
CA ASP A 36 19.99 11.48 -0.21
C ASP A 36 21.18 11.62 0.76
N ASP A 37 21.03 12.37 1.85
CA ASP A 37 22.03 12.39 2.91
C ASP A 37 22.02 11.08 3.73
N ARG A 38 23.16 10.77 4.37
CA ARG A 38 23.33 9.53 5.14
C ARG A 38 22.44 9.48 6.38
N ALA A 39 22.12 10.62 6.99
CA ALA A 39 21.25 10.65 8.16
C ALA A 39 19.79 10.36 7.76
N THR A 40 19.33 10.82 6.59
CA THR A 40 18.02 10.47 6.03
C THR A 40 17.91 8.96 5.80
N GLU A 41 18.91 8.33 5.17
CA GLU A 41 18.96 6.87 4.99
C GLU A 41 18.86 6.13 6.33
N ASN A 42 19.65 6.54 7.33
CA ASN A 42 19.62 5.95 8.67
C ASN A 42 18.26 6.12 9.34
N CYS A 43 17.65 7.30 9.27
CA CYS A 43 16.34 7.58 9.86
C CYS A 43 15.26 6.68 9.25
N VAL A 44 15.23 6.56 7.93
CA VAL A 44 14.27 5.72 7.21
C VAL A 44 14.51 4.24 7.53
N CYS A 45 15.75 3.80 7.66
CA CYS A 45 16.07 2.44 8.10
C CYS A 45 15.60 2.13 9.52
N ILE A 46 15.69 3.10 10.44
CA ILE A 46 15.15 2.95 11.80
C ILE A 46 13.63 2.89 11.73
N LEU A 47 12.98 3.81 11.02
CA LEU A 47 11.51 3.82 10.88
C LEU A 47 10.98 2.54 10.23
N HIS A 48 11.69 1.97 9.25
CA HIS A 48 11.40 0.66 8.67
C HIS A 48 11.38 -0.44 9.74
N ASN A 49 12.43 -0.50 10.57
CA ASN A 49 12.52 -1.46 11.66
C ASN A 49 11.41 -1.23 12.70
N LEU A 50 11.13 0.03 13.07
CA LEU A 50 10.05 0.36 14.02
C LEU A 50 8.65 0.08 13.46
N SER A 51 8.47 0.03 12.14
CA SER A 51 7.19 -0.32 11.51
C SER A 51 6.93 -1.83 11.45
N TYR A 52 7.92 -2.66 11.78
CA TYR A 52 7.79 -4.12 11.74
C TYR A 52 6.92 -4.65 12.88
N GLN A 53 5.98 -5.56 12.59
CA GLN A 53 5.16 -6.25 13.60
C GLN A 53 4.35 -5.31 14.54
N LEU A 54 3.84 -4.20 14.02
CA LEU A 54 3.09 -3.23 14.82
C LEU A 54 1.86 -3.83 15.52
N GLU A 55 1.07 -4.64 14.80
CA GLU A 55 -0.16 -5.24 15.34
C GLU A 55 0.14 -6.18 16.52
N SER A 56 1.20 -6.98 16.42
CA SER A 56 1.55 -7.98 17.44
C SER A 56 2.33 -7.42 18.61
N GLU A 57 3.11 -6.33 18.42
CA GLU A 57 4.01 -5.81 19.44
C GLU A 57 3.48 -4.57 20.18
N LEU A 58 2.51 -3.84 19.61
CA LEU A 58 1.98 -2.65 20.27
C LEU A 58 0.93 -2.99 21.33
N PRO A 59 0.80 -2.16 22.39
CA PRO A 59 -0.25 -2.33 23.40
C PRO A 59 -1.66 -2.36 22.79
N ALA A 60 -2.55 -3.15 23.38
CA ALA A 60 -3.93 -3.37 22.89
C ALA A 60 -4.75 -2.08 22.67
N ARG A 61 -4.41 -0.96 23.33
CA ARG A 61 -5.03 0.35 23.08
C ARG A 61 -4.91 0.84 21.63
N TYR A 62 -3.90 0.35 20.88
CA TYR A 62 -3.70 0.66 19.47
C TYR A 62 -4.40 -0.33 18.52
N SER A 63 -4.87 -1.48 19.02
CA SER A 63 -5.54 -2.50 18.19
C SER A 63 -6.70 -1.93 17.36
N LYS A 64 -7.48 -0.98 17.90
CA LYS A 64 -8.58 -0.33 17.16
C LYS A 64 -8.15 0.29 15.81
N PHE A 65 -6.91 0.72 15.66
CA PHE A 65 -6.41 1.29 14.40
C PHE A 65 -6.07 0.22 13.36
N PHE A 66 -5.83 -1.01 13.80
CA PHE A 66 -5.56 -2.17 12.95
C PHE A 66 -6.84 -2.99 12.69
N TYR A 67 -7.78 -3.04 13.66
CA TYR A 67 -8.98 -3.87 13.62
C TYR A 67 -10.24 -3.19 13.07
N VAL A 68 -10.40 -1.86 13.16
CA VAL A 68 -11.62 -1.17 12.65
C VAL A 68 -11.73 -1.26 11.11
N GLN A 69 -10.64 -1.61 10.42
CA GLN A 69 -10.63 -1.84 8.98
C GLN A 69 -11.02 -3.29 8.60
N ASN A 70 -10.83 -4.27 9.48
CA ASN A 70 -11.01 -5.72 9.22
C ASN A 70 -12.48 -6.24 9.19
N ARG A 71 -13.50 -5.37 9.11
CA ARG A 71 -14.92 -5.78 9.28
C ARG A 71 -15.63 -6.31 8.03
N ASN A 72 -14.92 -6.58 6.95
CA ASN A 72 -15.52 -7.23 5.77
C ASN A 72 -15.52 -8.76 5.81
N GLU A 73 -15.02 -9.38 6.88
CA GLU A 73 -15.27 -10.81 7.12
C GLU A 73 -16.62 -11.00 7.82
N ALA A 74 -17.57 -11.58 7.07
CA ALA A 74 -18.78 -12.14 7.65
C ALA A 74 -18.40 -13.13 8.77
N PRO A 75 -19.09 -13.12 9.92
CA PRO A 75 -18.80 -14.08 10.97
C PRO A 75 -18.98 -15.49 10.40
N SER A 76 -17.98 -16.35 10.55
CA SER A 76 -18.09 -17.77 10.28
C SER A 76 -19.06 -18.37 11.29
N ASP A 77 -20.34 -18.41 10.90
CA ASP A 77 -21.39 -19.03 11.69
C ASP A 77 -21.12 -20.54 11.72
N THR A 78 -20.49 -21.00 12.80
CA THR A 78 -20.39 -22.41 13.13
C THR A 78 -21.75 -22.84 13.67
N ASN A 79 -22.67 -23.19 12.76
CA ASN A 79 -23.88 -23.91 13.14
C ASN A 79 -24.01 -25.19 12.32
N VAL A 80 -23.65 -26.29 12.98
CA VAL A 80 -24.07 -27.64 12.64
C VAL A 80 -25.59 -27.70 12.84
N GLY A 81 -26.35 -27.81 11.75
CA GLY A 81 -27.80 -27.90 11.82
C GLY A 81 -28.43 -28.37 10.52
N CYS A 82 -28.84 -29.64 10.47
CA CYS A 82 -29.76 -30.19 9.47
C CYS A 82 -31.06 -29.37 9.44
N PHE A 83 -31.39 -28.75 8.30
CA PHE A 83 -32.73 -28.65 7.67
C PHE A 83 -32.64 -27.68 6.48
N GLY A 84 -33.14 -28.11 5.31
CA GLY A 84 -33.10 -27.32 4.08
C GLY A 84 -34.09 -26.15 4.07
N GLY A 85 -33.67 -25.00 3.54
CA GLY A 85 -34.55 -23.85 3.30
C GLY A 85 -33.90 -22.69 2.53
N ARG A 86 -34.28 -22.55 1.25
CA ARG A 86 -34.18 -21.39 0.33
C ARG A 86 -33.19 -20.25 0.67
N SER A 87 -32.18 -20.07 -0.19
CA SER A 87 -31.32 -18.88 -0.24
C SER A 87 -32.11 -17.58 -0.38
N ARG A 88 -32.16 -16.80 0.70
CA ARG A 88 -32.60 -15.40 0.68
C ARG A 88 -31.44 -14.57 0.12
N LYS A 89 -31.67 -13.88 -1.00
CA LYS A 89 -30.73 -12.90 -1.56
C LYS A 89 -30.43 -11.83 -0.49
N VAL A 90 -29.23 -11.85 0.07
CA VAL A 90 -28.70 -10.75 0.86
C VAL A 90 -28.41 -9.62 -0.11
N LYS A 91 -29.20 -8.55 -0.02
CA LYS A 91 -28.93 -7.28 -0.68
C LYS A 91 -27.89 -6.59 0.19
N GLU A 92 -26.60 -6.72 -0.15
CA GLU A 92 -25.51 -5.95 0.45
C GLU A 92 -25.80 -4.46 0.23
N GLN A 93 -26.35 -3.82 1.25
CA GLN A 93 -26.62 -2.39 1.29
C GLN A 93 -25.48 -1.79 2.11
N TRP A 94 -24.47 -1.28 1.41
CA TRP A 94 -23.30 -0.60 1.97
C TRP A 94 -23.74 0.72 2.61
N GLY A 95 -24.14 0.66 3.87
CA GLY A 95 -24.46 1.83 4.69
C GLY A 95 -23.26 2.21 5.57
N ASP A 96 -22.69 3.39 5.27
CA ASP A 96 -22.05 4.33 6.18
C ASP A 96 -21.29 3.74 7.39
N THR A 97 -20.10 3.17 7.15
CA THR A 97 -19.13 2.92 8.23
C THR A 97 -18.32 4.19 8.48
N PRO A 98 -18.22 4.71 9.72
CA PRO A 98 -17.37 5.86 10.01
C PRO A 98 -15.92 5.51 9.69
N VAL A 99 -15.35 6.20 8.70
CA VAL A 99 -13.91 6.16 8.43
C VAL A 99 -13.19 6.53 9.73
N PRO A 100 -12.20 5.73 10.21
CA PRO A 100 -11.42 6.12 11.36
C PRO A 100 -10.85 7.52 11.14
N GLU A 101 -11.18 8.47 12.02
CA GLU A 101 -10.67 9.83 11.92
C GLU A 101 -9.14 9.81 11.89
N GLU A 102 -8.58 10.37 10.82
CA GLU A 102 -7.15 10.46 10.64
C GLU A 102 -6.53 11.27 11.80
N ILE A 103 -5.54 10.71 12.49
CA ILE A 103 -4.87 11.38 13.61
C ILE A 103 -4.22 12.66 13.06
N SER A 104 -4.84 13.80 13.37
CA SER A 104 -4.46 15.10 12.78
C SER A 104 -3.15 15.64 13.34
N ASN A 105 -2.77 15.22 14.55
CA ASN A 105 -1.52 15.62 15.21
C ASN A 105 -0.86 14.41 15.90
N PRO A 106 -0.27 13.49 15.12
CA PRO A 106 0.31 12.26 15.65
C PRO A 106 1.52 12.56 16.54
N ARG A 107 1.73 11.74 17.58
CA ARG A 107 2.92 11.81 18.44
C ARG A 107 3.51 10.42 18.67
N GLY A 108 4.84 10.34 18.76
CA GLY A 108 5.55 9.10 19.04
C GLY A 108 5.15 7.97 18.08
N VAL A 109 4.65 6.86 18.62
CA VAL A 109 4.27 5.67 17.82
C VAL A 109 3.17 5.94 16.80
N GLU A 110 2.29 6.93 17.02
CA GLU A 110 1.17 7.22 16.11
C GLU A 110 1.62 7.66 14.72
N TRP A 111 2.85 8.14 14.59
CA TRP A 111 3.45 8.45 13.31
C TRP A 111 3.59 7.22 12.41
N LEU A 112 3.83 6.03 12.98
CA LEU A 112 4.23 4.85 12.22
C LEU A 112 3.14 4.40 11.24
N TRP A 113 1.86 4.64 11.54
CA TRP A 113 0.72 4.33 10.65
C TRP A 113 -0.01 5.57 10.12
N ASN A 114 0.58 6.77 10.24
CA ASN A 114 -0.05 8.01 9.78
C ASN A 114 0.14 8.22 8.26
N SER A 115 -0.87 8.79 7.58
CA SER A 115 -0.82 9.05 6.12
C SER A 115 0.34 9.96 5.71
N ILE A 116 0.81 10.82 6.62
CA ILE A 116 1.93 11.72 6.34
C ILE A 116 3.23 10.91 6.16
N VAL A 117 3.44 9.89 6.99
CA VAL A 117 4.60 9.00 6.90
C VAL A 117 4.48 8.10 5.66
N VAL A 118 3.27 7.66 5.29
CA VAL A 118 3.04 6.95 4.02
C VAL A 118 3.44 7.83 2.82
N ARG A 119 2.98 9.09 2.77
CA ARG A 119 3.36 10.05 1.71
C ARG A 119 4.85 10.36 1.70
N MET A 120 5.48 10.40 2.87
CA MET A 120 6.93 10.55 3.02
C MET A 120 7.67 9.38 2.36
N TYR A 121 7.30 8.12 2.64
CA TYR A 121 7.93 6.96 1.99
C TYR A 121 7.70 6.95 0.48
N LEU A 122 6.49 7.26 0.00
CA LEU A 122 6.21 7.37 -1.44
C LEU A 122 7.09 8.44 -2.12
N SER A 123 7.30 9.58 -1.45
CA SER A 123 8.16 10.65 -1.94
C SER A 123 9.62 10.22 -2.02
N LEU A 124 10.13 9.50 -1.01
CA LEU A 124 11.48 8.97 -1.02
C LEU A 124 11.68 7.93 -2.14
N ILE A 125 10.73 7.01 -2.34
CA ILE A 125 10.79 6.05 -3.45
C ILE A 125 10.84 6.78 -4.80
N ALA A 126 10.11 7.89 -4.94
CA ALA A 126 10.08 8.68 -6.18
C ALA A 126 11.30 9.57 -6.41
N LYS A 127 11.96 10.04 -5.35
CA LYS A 127 12.97 11.12 -5.43
C LYS A 127 14.38 10.75 -4.99
N SER A 128 14.53 9.75 -4.14
CA SER A 128 15.84 9.28 -3.68
C SER A 128 16.60 8.62 -4.82
N THR A 129 17.92 8.84 -4.86
CA THR A 129 18.84 8.11 -5.75
C THR A 129 19.57 6.98 -5.01
N ARG A 130 19.43 6.91 -3.68
CA ARG A 130 20.02 5.85 -2.86
C ARG A 130 19.11 4.62 -2.76
N ASN A 131 19.62 3.47 -3.21
CA ASN A 131 18.91 2.19 -3.17
C ASN A 131 18.43 1.82 -1.75
N TYR A 132 19.28 1.96 -0.73
CA TYR A 132 18.90 1.61 0.65
C TYR A 132 17.76 2.48 1.19
N THR A 133 17.71 3.77 0.85
CA THR A 133 16.58 4.64 1.23
C THR A 133 15.29 4.20 0.56
N GLN A 134 15.35 3.84 -0.73
CA GLN A 134 14.18 3.33 -1.47
C GLN A 134 13.72 1.97 -0.92
N GLU A 135 14.65 1.05 -0.67
CA GLU A 135 14.38 -0.29 -0.11
C GLU A 135 13.78 -0.18 1.30
N ALA A 136 14.35 0.64 2.18
CA ALA A 136 13.80 0.84 3.52
C ALA A 136 12.41 1.51 3.49
N SER A 137 12.18 2.45 2.58
CA SER A 137 10.86 3.06 2.39
C SER A 137 9.82 2.05 1.90
N LEU A 138 10.19 1.22 0.91
CA LEU A 138 9.33 0.16 0.40
C LEU A 138 9.04 -0.90 1.47
N GLY A 139 10.06 -1.34 2.20
CA GLY A 139 9.92 -2.28 3.32
C GLY A 139 9.04 -1.73 4.44
N SER A 140 9.12 -0.43 4.71
CA SER A 140 8.21 0.23 5.67
C SER A 140 6.76 0.10 5.22
N LEU A 141 6.46 0.39 3.95
CA LEU A 141 5.11 0.25 3.40
C LEU A 141 4.61 -1.20 3.43
N GLN A 142 5.48 -2.17 3.14
CA GLN A 142 5.17 -3.60 3.26
C GLN A 142 4.78 -3.95 4.70
N ASN A 143 5.56 -3.53 5.69
CA ASN A 143 5.25 -3.78 7.10
C ASN A 143 3.92 -3.15 7.51
N LEU A 144 3.63 -1.93 7.05
CA LEU A 144 2.36 -1.26 7.32
C LEU A 144 1.19 -2.00 6.69
N THR A 145 1.30 -2.45 5.45
CA THR A 145 0.21 -3.20 4.79
C THR A 145 -0.05 -4.58 5.40
N ALA A 146 0.93 -5.14 6.11
CA ALA A 146 0.74 -6.36 6.87
C ALA A 146 0.02 -6.10 8.21
N ALA A 147 0.17 -4.91 8.78
CA ALA A 147 -0.45 -4.52 10.06
C ALA A 147 -1.73 -3.69 9.92
N THR A 148 -2.01 -3.12 8.74
CA THR A 148 -3.13 -2.19 8.46
C THR A 148 -3.75 -2.50 7.11
N GLU A 149 -5.02 -2.13 6.89
CA GLU A 149 -5.58 -2.08 5.54
C GLU A 149 -5.15 -0.78 4.84
N LEU A 150 -3.87 -0.66 4.49
CA LEU A 150 -3.35 0.51 3.76
C LEU A 150 -3.74 0.49 2.26
N MET A 151 -4.16 -0.67 1.75
CA MET A 151 -4.50 -0.89 0.34
C MET A 151 -5.58 0.08 -0.20
N PRO A 152 -6.73 0.30 0.48
CA PRO A 152 -7.72 1.30 0.08
C PRO A 152 -7.13 2.71 -0.12
N ASP A 153 -6.29 3.19 0.81
CA ASP A 153 -5.71 4.53 0.72
C ASP A 153 -4.69 4.67 -0.41
N LEU A 154 -3.88 3.63 -0.67
CA LEU A 154 -2.99 3.62 -1.83
C LEU A 154 -3.78 3.65 -3.13
N VAL A 155 -4.87 2.90 -3.23
CA VAL A 155 -5.76 2.90 -4.42
C VAL A 155 -6.48 4.23 -4.57
N ARG A 156 -6.87 4.88 -3.46
CA ARG A 156 -7.48 6.22 -3.48
C ARG A 156 -6.51 7.28 -3.99
N THR A 157 -5.21 7.12 -3.70
CA THR A 157 -4.13 8.01 -4.15
C THR A 157 -3.82 7.87 -5.65
N LEU A 158 -4.18 6.75 -6.29
CA LEU A 158 -4.02 6.61 -7.74
C LEU A 158 -4.89 7.65 -8.48
N PRO A 159 -4.32 8.39 -9.44
CA PRO A 159 -5.08 9.28 -10.28
C PRO A 159 -5.96 8.49 -11.27
N ASP A 160 -7.07 9.08 -11.70
CA ASP A 160 -8.01 8.44 -12.63
C ASP A 160 -7.49 8.41 -14.08
N SER A 161 -6.48 9.22 -14.39
CA SER A 161 -5.83 9.36 -15.69
C SER A 161 -4.33 9.62 -15.54
N VAL A 162 -3.58 9.46 -16.64
CA VAL A 162 -2.12 9.65 -16.61
C VAL A 162 -1.78 11.11 -16.32
N PRO A 163 -1.02 11.41 -15.26
CA PRO A 163 -0.66 12.79 -14.93
C PRO A 163 0.14 13.48 -16.04
N GLU A 164 -0.09 14.78 -16.20
CA GLU A 164 0.57 15.61 -17.23
C GLU A 164 1.96 16.09 -16.81
N SER A 165 2.18 16.34 -15.51
CA SER A 165 3.48 16.80 -15.02
C SER A 165 4.45 15.65 -14.77
N ASN A 166 5.74 15.87 -15.04
CA ASN A 166 6.79 14.87 -14.80
C ASN A 166 6.83 14.42 -13.33
N ILE A 167 6.64 15.34 -12.39
CA ILE A 167 6.64 15.05 -10.94
C ILE A 167 5.49 14.13 -10.57
N ALA A 168 4.27 14.40 -11.06
CA ALA A 168 3.12 13.55 -10.78
C ALA A 168 3.24 12.19 -11.49
N ASN A 169 3.88 12.13 -12.67
CA ASN A 169 4.17 10.88 -13.36
C ASN A 169 5.14 9.99 -12.57
N ASP A 170 6.25 10.56 -12.07
CA ASP A 170 7.20 9.85 -11.21
C ASP A 170 6.52 9.33 -9.94
N THR A 171 5.74 10.17 -9.27
CA THR A 171 5.01 9.80 -8.03
C THR A 171 4.01 8.67 -8.29
N THR A 172 3.27 8.74 -9.40
CA THR A 172 2.32 7.69 -9.80
C THR A 172 3.04 6.40 -10.17
N ALA A 173 4.19 6.48 -10.82
CA ALA A 173 5.01 5.31 -11.10
C ALA A 173 5.46 4.62 -9.80
N SER A 174 5.98 5.38 -8.83
CA SER A 174 6.36 4.87 -7.52
C SER A 174 5.20 4.22 -6.78
N LEU A 175 4.01 4.82 -6.80
CA LEU A 175 2.80 4.22 -6.23
C LEU A 175 2.45 2.89 -6.91
N CYS A 176 2.51 2.82 -8.25
CA CYS A 176 2.32 1.57 -8.97
C CYS A 176 3.38 0.52 -8.64
N TYR A 177 4.66 0.89 -8.46
CA TYR A 177 5.70 -0.05 -8.06
C TYR A 177 5.48 -0.60 -6.65
N VAL A 178 5.04 0.26 -5.71
CA VAL A 178 4.62 -0.17 -4.37
C VAL A 178 3.47 -1.17 -4.48
N LEU A 179 2.39 -0.82 -5.20
CA LEU A 179 1.26 -1.72 -5.39
C LEU A 179 1.69 -3.05 -6.02
N ASN A 180 2.58 -3.02 -7.02
CA ASN A 180 3.11 -4.22 -7.64
C ASN A 180 3.84 -5.11 -6.64
N SER A 181 4.70 -4.52 -5.80
CA SER A 181 5.43 -5.23 -4.76
C SER A 181 4.48 -5.84 -3.72
N LEU A 182 3.45 -5.09 -3.33
CA LEU A 182 2.46 -5.52 -2.33
C LEU A 182 1.59 -6.68 -2.79
N ILE A 183 1.22 -6.73 -4.08
CA ILE A 183 0.39 -7.82 -4.60
C ILE A 183 1.20 -9.06 -4.97
N SER A 184 2.46 -8.91 -5.40
CA SER A 184 3.24 -10.00 -6.03
C SER A 184 3.32 -11.29 -5.20
N SER A 185 3.26 -11.20 -3.87
CA SER A 185 3.31 -12.34 -2.96
C SER A 185 2.09 -12.44 -2.03
N ASN A 186 1.08 -11.57 -2.20
CA ASN A 186 -0.06 -11.51 -1.28
C ASN A 186 -1.39 -11.38 -2.06
N SER A 187 -2.08 -12.51 -2.16
CA SER A 187 -3.40 -12.61 -2.82
C SER A 187 -4.49 -11.77 -2.14
N GLN A 188 -4.37 -11.52 -0.84
CA GLN A 188 -5.30 -10.65 -0.12
C GLN A 188 -5.10 -9.19 -0.53
N ASN A 189 -3.86 -8.73 -0.71
CA ASN A 189 -3.59 -7.39 -1.25
C ASN A 189 -4.13 -7.24 -2.67
N ALA A 190 -3.97 -8.26 -3.53
CA ALA A 190 -4.55 -8.27 -4.87
C ALA A 190 -6.10 -8.20 -4.82
N ARG A 191 -6.73 -8.91 -3.88
CA ARG A 191 -8.19 -8.85 -3.65
C ARG A 191 -8.64 -7.46 -3.20
N LEU A 192 -7.92 -6.84 -2.26
CA LEU A 192 -8.21 -5.48 -1.79
C LEU A 192 -8.06 -4.45 -2.93
N LEU A 193 -7.04 -4.61 -3.79
CA LEU A 193 -6.87 -3.75 -4.97
C LEU A 193 -8.09 -3.83 -5.90
N LEU A 194 -8.60 -5.04 -6.15
CA LEU A 194 -9.81 -5.26 -6.94
C LEU A 194 -11.04 -4.60 -6.28
N GLN A 195 -11.27 -4.88 -5.00
CA GLN A 195 -12.46 -4.40 -4.26
C GLN A 195 -12.53 -2.88 -4.17
N ASN A 196 -11.37 -2.21 -4.10
CA ASN A 196 -11.26 -0.75 -4.05
C ASN A 196 -11.22 -0.09 -5.45
N GLY A 197 -11.54 -0.83 -6.52
CA GLY A 197 -11.66 -0.28 -7.88
C GLY A 197 -10.31 0.02 -8.57
N GLY A 198 -9.20 -0.44 -8.01
CA GLY A 198 -7.85 -0.13 -8.49
C GLY A 198 -7.58 -0.58 -9.92
N ILE A 199 -8.19 -1.69 -10.36
CA ILE A 199 -7.99 -2.24 -11.72
C ILE A 199 -8.43 -1.23 -12.80
N ARG A 200 -9.57 -0.55 -12.63
CA ARG A 200 -10.05 0.42 -13.63
C ARG A 200 -9.09 1.61 -13.75
N LYS A 201 -8.60 2.12 -12.62
CA LYS A 201 -7.61 3.20 -12.58
C LYS A 201 -6.32 2.77 -13.28
N LEU A 202 -5.82 1.56 -13.00
CA LEU A 202 -4.62 1.03 -13.64
C LEU A 202 -4.78 0.83 -15.15
N ILE A 203 -5.95 0.38 -15.62
CA ILE A 203 -6.25 0.29 -17.06
C ILE A 203 -6.15 1.67 -17.69
N ASN A 204 -6.80 2.68 -17.12
CA ASN A 204 -6.74 4.06 -17.62
C ASN A 204 -5.30 4.60 -17.66
N LEU A 205 -4.51 4.33 -16.61
CA LEU A 205 -3.11 4.73 -16.54
C LEU A 205 -2.23 4.02 -17.60
N SER A 206 -2.50 2.76 -17.88
CA SER A 206 -1.78 1.98 -18.90
C SER A 206 -2.14 2.37 -20.35
N SER A 207 -3.27 3.06 -20.55
CA SER A 207 -3.89 3.23 -21.86
C SER A 207 -3.25 4.32 -22.74
N ARG A 208 -2.47 5.26 -22.18
CA ARG A 208 -1.95 6.40 -22.94
C ARG A 208 -0.91 5.98 -23.99
N ASP A 209 -1.20 6.29 -25.25
CA ASP A 209 -0.36 5.98 -26.40
C ASP A 209 0.72 7.06 -26.65
N GLY A 210 1.95 6.60 -26.80
CA GLY A 210 3.13 7.38 -27.17
C GLY A 210 4.33 6.45 -27.37
N ALA A 211 5.26 6.79 -28.25
CA ALA A 211 6.34 5.90 -28.74
C ALA A 211 7.17 5.22 -27.64
N MET A 212 7.23 5.81 -26.43
CA MET A 212 7.98 5.25 -25.31
C MET A 212 7.12 4.89 -24.08
N GLY A 213 5.83 5.22 -24.05
CA GLY A 213 4.95 5.13 -22.87
C GLY A 213 5.43 6.00 -21.68
N SER A 214 4.53 6.44 -20.80
CA SER A 214 4.93 7.14 -19.57
C SER A 214 5.49 6.17 -18.51
N LYS A 215 6.32 6.65 -17.56
CA LYS A 215 6.81 5.81 -16.45
C LYS A 215 5.64 5.24 -15.65
N ALA A 216 4.65 6.08 -15.33
CA ALA A 216 3.42 5.67 -14.67
C ALA A 216 2.66 4.59 -15.45
N GLY A 217 2.57 4.74 -16.78
CA GLY A 217 1.89 3.77 -17.64
C GLY A 217 2.62 2.42 -17.70
N LYS A 218 3.96 2.43 -17.74
CA LYS A 218 4.77 1.20 -17.64
C LYS A 218 4.59 0.52 -16.29
N ALA A 219 4.67 1.27 -15.20
CA ALA A 219 4.49 0.74 -13.85
C ALA A 219 3.07 0.18 -13.64
N ALA A 220 2.02 0.88 -14.11
CA ALA A 220 0.64 0.38 -14.06
C ALA A 220 0.46 -0.90 -14.88
N SER A 221 1.15 -0.99 -16.02
CA SER A 221 1.14 -2.18 -16.88
C SER A 221 1.76 -3.41 -16.19
N LEU A 222 2.80 -3.21 -15.38
CA LEU A 222 3.38 -4.28 -14.54
C LEU A 222 2.39 -4.79 -13.50
N VAL A 223 1.72 -3.88 -12.79
CA VAL A 223 0.70 -4.24 -11.80
C VAL A 223 -0.42 -5.05 -12.46
N LEU A 224 -0.93 -4.61 -13.61
CA LEU A 224 -1.97 -5.33 -14.35
C LEU A 224 -1.53 -6.73 -14.76
N TYR A 225 -0.30 -6.88 -15.26
CA TYR A 225 0.22 -8.19 -15.63
C TYR A 225 0.29 -9.14 -14.42
N ASN A 226 0.83 -8.66 -13.30
CA ASN A 226 0.95 -9.43 -12.06
C ASN A 226 -0.41 -9.73 -11.42
N MET A 227 -1.41 -8.84 -11.53
CA MET A 227 -2.78 -9.12 -11.07
C MET A 227 -3.36 -10.40 -11.72
N TRP A 228 -2.98 -10.74 -12.96
CA TRP A 228 -3.47 -11.94 -13.64
C TRP A 228 -2.83 -13.24 -13.12
N SER A 229 -1.68 -13.18 -12.46
CA SER A 229 -1.00 -14.37 -11.91
C SER A 229 -1.78 -14.99 -10.74
N HIS A 230 -2.62 -14.20 -10.06
CA HIS A 230 -3.53 -14.62 -9.00
C HIS A 230 -4.75 -15.37 -9.54
N GLN A 231 -4.58 -16.67 -9.80
CA GLN A 231 -5.61 -17.54 -10.39
C GLN A 231 -6.89 -17.63 -9.54
N GLU A 232 -6.74 -17.57 -8.23
CA GLU A 232 -7.82 -17.55 -7.24
C GLU A 232 -8.77 -16.37 -7.40
N LEU A 233 -8.33 -15.28 -8.03
CA LEU A 233 -9.14 -14.07 -8.26
C LEU A 233 -9.88 -14.08 -9.61
N HIS A 234 -9.62 -15.04 -10.51
CA HIS A 234 -10.20 -15.03 -11.86
C HIS A 234 -11.74 -15.05 -11.88
N SER A 235 -12.35 -15.79 -10.95
CA SER A 235 -13.81 -15.78 -10.78
C SER A 235 -14.33 -14.41 -10.33
N ALA A 236 -13.59 -13.71 -9.47
CA ALA A 236 -13.94 -12.36 -9.02
C ALA A 236 -13.76 -11.33 -10.15
N TYR A 237 -12.70 -11.45 -10.96
CA TYR A 237 -12.50 -10.61 -12.14
C TYR A 237 -13.66 -10.72 -13.12
N LYS A 238 -14.10 -11.95 -13.43
CA LYS A 238 -15.25 -12.19 -14.32
C LYS A 238 -16.54 -11.57 -13.77
N LYS A 239 -16.80 -11.72 -12.46
CA LYS A 239 -17.95 -11.09 -11.78
C LYS A 239 -17.88 -9.56 -11.87
N ALA A 240 -16.68 -9.00 -11.74
CA ALA A 240 -16.41 -7.57 -11.88
C ALA A 240 -16.30 -7.11 -13.35
N THR A 241 -16.69 -7.94 -14.33
CA THR A 241 -16.71 -7.68 -15.78
C THR A 241 -15.35 -7.52 -16.46
N PHE A 242 -14.26 -7.88 -15.78
CA PHE A 242 -12.92 -7.89 -16.39
C PHE A 242 -12.63 -9.20 -17.13
N LYS A 243 -11.82 -9.09 -18.19
CA LYS A 243 -11.37 -10.20 -19.04
C LYS A 243 -9.85 -10.24 -19.09
N LYS A 244 -9.28 -11.39 -19.50
CA LYS A 244 -7.82 -11.59 -19.62
C LYS A 244 -7.10 -10.45 -20.38
N GLY A 245 -7.70 -9.96 -21.46
CA GLY A 245 -7.12 -8.88 -22.27
C GLY A 245 -6.96 -7.54 -21.54
N ASP A 246 -7.69 -7.32 -20.45
CA ASP A 246 -7.56 -6.11 -19.63
C ASP A 246 -6.27 -6.15 -18.78
N PHE A 247 -5.72 -7.34 -18.54
CA PHE A 247 -4.53 -7.56 -17.71
C PHE A 247 -3.31 -7.97 -18.53
N VAL A 248 -3.50 -8.88 -19.49
CA VAL A 248 -2.44 -9.47 -20.32
C VAL A 248 -2.71 -9.11 -21.78
N ASN A 249 -1.94 -8.14 -22.28
CA ASN A 249 -2.00 -7.62 -23.64
C ASN A 249 -0.57 -7.23 -24.09
N PRO A 250 -0.34 -6.86 -25.36
CA PRO A 250 1.01 -6.56 -25.85
C PRO A 250 1.75 -5.49 -25.03
N LYS A 251 1.05 -4.50 -24.46
CA LYS A 251 1.66 -3.45 -23.63
C LYS A 251 2.10 -4.00 -22.27
N THR A 252 1.21 -4.72 -21.58
CA THR A 252 1.51 -5.26 -20.25
C THR A 252 2.54 -6.37 -20.30
N SER A 253 2.47 -7.25 -21.30
CA SER A 253 3.50 -8.25 -21.55
C SER A 253 4.85 -7.60 -21.86
N LYS A 254 4.91 -6.58 -22.72
CA LYS A 254 6.17 -5.88 -23.01
C LYS A 254 6.78 -5.25 -21.76
N ALA A 255 5.97 -4.59 -20.94
CA ALA A 255 6.43 -4.00 -19.69
C ALA A 255 7.03 -5.05 -18.75
N TYR A 256 6.36 -6.19 -18.57
CA TYR A 256 6.81 -7.27 -17.70
C TYR A 256 8.15 -7.89 -18.13
N HIS A 257 8.34 -8.11 -19.43
CA HIS A 257 9.58 -8.69 -19.97
C HIS A 257 10.72 -7.67 -20.16
N SER A 258 10.49 -6.39 -19.83
CA SER A 258 11.51 -5.34 -19.89
C SER A 258 12.19 -5.06 -18.53
N LEU A 259 11.79 -5.80 -17.49
CA LEU A 259 12.46 -5.81 -16.18
C LEU A 259 13.70 -6.69 -16.23
#